data_AF-A0A5S3U385-F1
#
_entry.id   AF-A0A5S3U385-F1
#
_cell.length_a   1.000
_cell.length_b   1.000
_cell.length_c   1.000
_cell.angle_alpha   90.00
_cell.angle_beta   90.00
_cell.angle_gamma   90.00
#
_symmetry.space_group_name_H-M   'P 1'
#
loop_
_entity.id
_entity.type
_entity.pdbx_description
1 polymer ?
#
loop_
_entity_poly.entity_id
_entity_poly.type
_entity_poly.pdbx_seq_one_letter_code
_entity_poly.pdbx_strand_id
1 'polypeptide(L)' 'MKLPPLRALQCFEAVAQLNSFSKAAEHLNVTQSAVSHQVRLLEDYLG' A
#
# COMPACT_ATOMS: atom_id res chain seq x y z
N MET A 1 -1.00 7.13 20.81
CA MET A 1 -0.58 6.35 19.63
C MET A 1 -1.03 7.09 18.39
N LYS A 2 -0.12 7.38 17.45
CA LYS A 2 -0.53 7.77 16.10
C LYS A 2 -0.96 6.47 15.38
N LEU A 3 -1.81 6.57 14.37
CA LEU A 3 -2.17 5.44 13.51
C LEU A 3 -1.58 5.70 12.12
N PRO A 4 -1.15 4.65 11.40
CA PRO A 4 -0.75 4.81 10.01
C PRO A 4 -1.95 5.24 9.16
N PRO A 5 -1.72 5.89 8.01
CA PRO A 5 -2.79 6.23 7.08
C PRO A 5 -3.54 4.97 6.62
N LEU A 6 -4.88 5.01 6.62
CA LEU A 6 -5.71 3.87 6.20
C LEU A 6 -5.36 3.38 4.79
N ARG A 7 -5.07 4.31 3.87
CA ARG A 7 -4.64 3.99 2.51
C ARG A 7 -3.34 3.20 2.45
N ALA A 8 -2.41 3.45 3.37
CA ALA A 8 -1.14 2.74 3.45
C ALA A 8 -1.36 1.28 3.86
N LEU A 9 -2.22 1.04 4.85
CA LEU A 9 -2.63 -0.30 5.26
C LEU A 9 -3.37 -1.06 4.15
N GLN A 10 -4.31 -0.41 3.46
CA GLN A 10 -5.06 -1.01 2.35
C GLN A 10 -4.16 -1.40 1.18
N CYS A 11 -3.22 -0.52 0.80
CA CYS A 11 -2.27 -0.83 -0.26
C CYS A 11 -1.35 -1.99 0.13
N PHE A 12 -0.86 -2.00 1.38
CA PHE A 12 -0.02 -3.07 1.89
C PHE A 12 -0.74 -4.42 1.93
N GLU A 13 -1.96 -4.47 2.45
CA GLU A 13 -2.77 -5.68 2.52
C GLU A 13 -3.08 -6.23 1.12
N ALA A 14 -3.47 -5.37 0.17
CA ALA A 14 -3.69 -5.79 -1.22
C ALA A 14 -2.41 -6.33 -1.88
N VAL A 15 -1.26 -5.69 -1.66
CA VAL A 15 0.04 -6.17 -2.18
C VAL A 15 0.41 -7.53 -1.58
N ALA A 16 0.23 -7.70 -0.26
CA ALA A 16 0.51 -8.96 0.43
C ALA A 16 -0.40 -10.09 -0.06
N GLN A 17 -1.69 -9.81 -0.27
CA GLN A 17 -2.67 -10.79 -0.74
C GLN A 17 -2.41 -11.22 -2.19
N LEU A 18 -2.10 -10.26 -3.06
CA LEU A 18 -1.94 -10.51 -4.50
C LEU A 18 -0.49 -10.83 -4.90
N ASN A 19 0.46 -10.68 -3.98
CA ASN A 19 1.91 -10.80 -4.20
C ASN A 19 2.40 -9.98 -5.40
N SER A 20 1.78 -8.82 -5.66
CA SER A 20 2.10 -7.98 -6.82
C SER A 20 1.60 -6.55 -6.66
N PHE A 21 2.50 -5.58 -6.84
CA PHE A 21 2.17 -4.15 -6.86
C PHE A 21 1.26 -3.77 -8.03
N SER A 22 1.49 -4.34 -9.22
CA SER A 22 0.66 -4.06 -10.40
C SER A 22 -0.76 -4.57 -10.23
N LYS A 23 -0.93 -5.82 -9.76
CA LYS A 23 -2.27 -6.38 -9.50
C LYS A 23 -3.00 -5.64 -8.37
N ALA A 24 -2.29 -5.24 -7.32
CA ALA A 24 -2.87 -4.43 -6.25
C ALA A 24 -3.34 -3.05 -6.76
N ALA A 25 -2.57 -2.43 -7.65
CA ALA A 25 -2.95 -1.17 -8.27
C ALA A 25 -4.20 -1.31 -9.15
N GLU A 26 -4.27 -2.36 -9.97
CA GLU A 26 -5.46 -2.71 -10.76
C GLU A 26 -6.67 -2.97 -9.84
N HIS A 27 -6.50 -3.75 -8.78
CA HIS A 27 -7.56 -4.08 -7.82
C HIS A 27 -8.11 -2.84 -7.08
N LEU A 28 -7.22 -1.91 -6.71
CA LEU A 28 -7.57 -0.68 -5.98
C LEU A 28 -7.91 0.49 -6.91
N ASN A 29 -7.90 0.29 -8.23
CA ASN A 29 -8.14 1.30 -9.25
C ASN A 29 -7.25 2.55 -9.08
N VAL A 30 -5.96 2.33 -8.89
CA VAL A 30 -4.92 3.37 -8.76
C VAL A 30 -3.71 3.02 -9.61
N THR A 31 -2.72 3.92 -9.70
CA THR A 31 -1.45 3.62 -10.37
C THR A 31 -0.55 2.76 -9.48
N GLN A 32 0.30 1.94 -10.12
CA GLN A 32 1.33 1.16 -9.42
C GLN A 32 2.28 2.06 -8.59
N SER A 33 2.58 3.26 -9.08
CA SER A 33 3.35 4.27 -8.34
C SER A 33 2.66 4.74 -7.05
N ALA A 34 1.33 4.90 -7.07
CA ALA A 34 0.57 5.28 -5.88
C ALA A 34 0.60 4.18 -4.82
N VAL A 35 0.45 2.90 -5.22
CA VAL A 35 0.58 1.75 -4.31
C VAL A 35 1.98 1.70 -3.70
N SER A 36 3.02 1.81 -4.53
CA SER A 36 4.41 1.80 -4.06
C SER A 36 4.69 2.92 -3.06
N HIS A 37 4.18 4.13 -3.30
CA HIS A 37 4.32 5.25 -2.37
C HIS A 37 3.58 5.00 -1.04
N GLN A 38 2.38 4.42 -1.10
CA GLN A 38 1.62 4.09 0.11
C GLN A 38 2.28 2.99 0.95
N VAL A 39 2.88 1.99 0.32
CA VAL A 39 3.65 0.95 1.03
C VAL A 39 4.90 1.55 1.67
N ARG A 40 5.66 2.39 0.95
CA ARG A 40 6.82 3.08 1.52
C ARG A 40 6.44 3.97 2.71
N LEU A 41 5.32 4.70 2.62
CA LEU A 41 4.81 5.48 3.76
C LEU A 41 4.50 4.59 4.98
N LEU A 42 4.06 3.36 4.78
CA LEU A 42 3.83 2.41 5.88
C LEU A 42 5.15 1.93 6.48
N GLU A 43 6.14 1.60 5.65
CA GLU A 43 7.50 1.23 6.08
C GLU A 43 8.13 2.36 6.90
N ASP A 44 8.12 3.60 6.37
CA ASP A 44 8.63 4.79 7.07
C ASP A 44 7.92 5.06 8.40
N TYR A 45 6.64 4.70 8.50
CA TYR A 45 5.86 4.83 9.73
C TYR A 45 6.27 3.80 10.80
N LEU A 46 6.69 2.60 10.39
CA LEU A 46 7.04 1.49 11.29
C LEU A 46 8.53 1.50 11.68
N GLY A 47 9.39 2.16 10.90
CA GLY A 47 10.85 2.21 11.09
C GLY A 47 11.58 1.06 10.42
#